data_AF-A0A1V8M266-F1
#
_entry.id   AF-A0A1V8M266-F1
#
_cell.length_a   1.000
_cell.length_b   1.000
_cell.length_c   1.000
_cell.angle_alpha   90.00
_cell.angle_beta   90.00
_cell.angle_gamma   90.00
#
_symmetry.space_group_name_H-M   'P 1'
#
loop_
_entity.id
_entity.type
_entity.pdbx_description
1 polymer ?
#
loop_
_entity_poly.entity_id
_entity_poly.type
_entity_poly.pdbx_seq_one_letter_code
_entity_poly.pdbx_strand_id
1 'polypeptide(L)'
;MIRVQLFDPISQSIEMGGAELIERWASNTSLKIWVDLQDNALKKESRLLEETFGLHPLAIEDAQKIRHPPKLERFDDVVFLLLKGLDADSENIDFGTIQVAIFVADRFLITRHSNKSLSTDAL
;
A
#
# COMPACT_ATOMS: atom_id res chain seq x y z
N MET A 1 2.51 10.16 -4.46
CA MET A 1 1.51 10.74 -3.54
C MET A 1 1.19 9.72 -2.46
N ILE A 2 1.09 10.16 -1.21
CA ILE A 2 0.74 9.30 -0.08
C ILE A 2 -0.65 9.72 0.40
N ARG A 3 -1.61 8.80 0.38
CA ARG A 3 -2.93 8.95 1.01
C ARG A 3 -3.00 8.02 2.21
N VAL A 4 -3.63 8.49 3.27
CA VAL A 4 -3.77 7.70 4.50
C VAL A 4 -5.20 7.78 5.02
N GLN A 5 -5.74 6.63 5.41
CA GLN A 5 -6.89 6.51 6.30
C GLN A 5 -6.43 5.94 7.64
N LEU A 6 -6.68 6.67 8.71
CA LEU A 6 -6.42 6.25 10.07
C LEU A 6 -7.74 5.88 10.73
N PHE A 7 -7.87 4.62 11.14
CA PHE A 7 -9.07 4.09 11.77
C PHE A 7 -8.84 3.88 13.27
N ASP A 8 -9.73 4.42 14.09
CA ASP A 8 -9.82 4.12 15.51
C ASP A 8 -10.94 3.10 15.77
N PRO A 9 -10.62 1.84 16.10
CA PRO A 9 -11.61 0.81 16.38
C PRO A 9 -12.51 1.11 17.58
N ILE A 10 -12.06 1.95 18.53
CA ILE A 10 -12.79 2.24 19.77
C ILE A 10 -13.90 3.25 19.48
N SER A 11 -13.54 4.37 18.86
CA SER A 11 -14.51 5.42 18.50
C SER A 11 -15.23 5.14 17.17
N GLN A 12 -14.79 4.12 16.41
CA GLN A 12 -15.23 3.82 15.05
C GLN A 12 -15.08 5.02 14.09
N SER A 13 -14.09 5.88 14.34
CA SER A 13 -13.85 7.05 13.50
C SER A 13 -12.76 6.78 12.47
N ILE A 14 -12.89 7.45 11.32
CA ILE A 14 -11.91 7.44 10.23
C ILE A 14 -11.43 8.87 10.03
N GLU A 15 -10.12 9.04 10.00
CA GLU A 15 -9.46 10.29 9.64
C GLU A 15 -8.69 10.10 8.34
N MET A 16 -8.83 11.05 7.42
CA MET A 16 -8.17 11.02 6.12
C MET A 16 -7.11 12.11 6.05
N GLY A 17 -5.95 11.78 5.48
CA GLY A 17 -4.82 12.70 5.37
C GLY A 17 -3.68 12.12 4.56
N GLY A 18 -2.47 12.61 4.84
CA GLY A 18 -1.22 12.16 4.24
C GLY A 18 -0.30 11.46 5.24
N ALA A 19 1.00 11.55 4.98
CA ALA A 19 2.04 10.87 5.75
C ALA A 19 2.10 11.30 7.22
N GLU A 20 1.58 12.46 7.59
CA GLU A 20 1.51 12.95 8.97
C GLU A 20 0.71 12.01 9.90
N LEU A 21 -0.23 11.24 9.36
CA LEU A 21 -1.02 10.29 10.15
C LEU A 21 -0.24 9.00 10.52
N ILE A 22 0.89 8.73 9.84
CA ILE A 22 1.72 7.55 10.11
C ILE A 22 2.37 7.65 11.49
N GLU A 23 2.85 8.83 11.89
CA GLU A 23 3.43 9.05 13.22
C GLU A 23 2.41 8.86 14.35
N ARG A 24 1.16 9.28 14.11
CA ARG A 24 0.05 9.09 15.05
C ARG A 24 -0.33 7.61 15.19
N TRP A 25 -0.34 6.85 14.09
CA TRP A 25 -0.52 5.40 14.14
C TRP A 25 0.63 4.70 14.89
N ALA A 26 1.87 5.12 14.66
CA ALA A 26 3.04 4.52 15.28
C ALA A 26 3.05 4.72 16.81
N SER A 27 2.57 5.87 17.28
CA SER A 27 2.50 6.22 18.71
C SER A 27 1.29 5.63 19.46
N ASN A 28 0.28 5.09 18.74
CA ASN A 28 -0.92 4.52 19.36
C ASN A 28 -1.24 3.12 18.84
N THR A 29 -1.06 2.11 19.69
CA THR A 29 -1.20 0.69 19.36
C THR A 29 -2.63 0.23 19.08
N SER A 30 -3.66 0.99 19.45
CA SER A 30 -5.05 0.62 19.15
C SER A 30 -5.49 1.01 17.73
N LEU A 31 -4.78 1.93 17.08
CA LEU A 31 -5.16 2.43 15.76
C LEU A 31 -4.74 1.46 14.66
N LYS A 32 -5.56 1.43 13.61
CA LYS A 32 -5.28 0.75 12.34
C LYS A 32 -5.11 1.77 11.23
N ILE A 33 -4.26 1.49 10.25
CA ILE A 33 -3.95 2.43 9.17
C ILE A 33 -4.08 1.75 7.81
N TRP A 34 -4.62 2.49 6.84
CA TRP A 34 -4.47 2.17 5.43
C TRP A 34 -3.62 3.26 4.78
N VAL A 35 -2.46 2.89 4.25
CA VAL A 35 -1.57 3.77 3.50
C VAL A 35 -1.62 3.39 2.01
N ASP A 36 -1.95 4.35 1.16
CA ASP A 36 -1.88 4.19 -0.29
C ASP A 36 -0.73 5.03 -0.87
N LEU A 37 0.18 4.33 -1.55
CA LEU A 37 1.40 4.87 -2.14
C LEU A 37 1.28 4.84 -3.65
N GLN A 38 1.27 6.01 -4.26
CA GLN A 38 1.16 6.17 -5.71
C GLN A 38 2.38 6.90 -6.27
N ASP A 39 3.16 6.26 -7.13
CA ASP A 39 4.24 6.93 -7.87
C ASP A 39 5.21 7.74 -6.97
N ASN A 40 5.67 7.12 -5.88
CA ASN A 40 6.61 7.74 -4.94
C ASN A 40 8.07 7.47 -5.34
N ALA A 41 8.98 8.35 -4.91
CA ALA A 41 10.41 8.14 -5.12
C ALA A 41 10.89 6.86 -4.41
N LEU A 42 11.34 5.88 -5.20
CA LEU A 42 11.62 4.50 -4.73
C LEU A 42 12.45 4.44 -3.45
N LYS A 43 13.56 5.20 -3.36
CA LYS A 43 14.43 5.19 -2.16
C LYS A 43 13.73 5.69 -0.89
N LYS A 44 12.86 6.71 -1.00
CA LYS A 44 12.11 7.22 0.16
C LYS A 44 11.00 6.24 0.56
N GLU A 45 10.36 5.64 -0.43
CA GLU A 45 9.36 4.60 -0.22
C GLU A 45 9.95 3.37 0.48
N SER A 46 11.07 2.84 -0.02
CA SER A 46 11.72 1.67 0.59
C SER A 46 12.08 1.93 2.04
N ARG A 47 12.62 3.12 2.34
CA ARG A 47 12.95 3.51 3.71
C ARG A 47 11.73 3.54 4.62
N LEU A 48 10.62 4.12 4.16
CA LEU A 48 9.36 4.15 4.92
C LEU A 48 8.85 2.72 5.17
N LEU A 49 8.79 1.90 4.13
CA LEU A 49 8.28 0.54 4.21
C LEU A 49 9.13 -0.37 5.10
N GLU A 50 10.45 -0.26 5.03
CA GLU A 50 11.38 -1.05 5.83
C GLU A 50 11.47 -0.53 7.28
N GLU A 51 11.81 0.74 7.48
CA GLU A 51 12.10 1.29 8.82
C GLU A 51 10.82 1.51 9.65
N THR A 52 9.69 1.87 9.03
CA THR A 52 8.46 2.21 9.76
C THR A 52 7.48 1.04 9.84
N PHE A 53 7.34 0.26 8.77
CA PHE A 53 6.39 -0.85 8.71
C PHE A 53 7.04 -2.22 8.88
N GLY A 54 8.38 -2.29 8.96
CA GLY A 54 9.10 -3.55 9.15
C GLY A 54 8.95 -4.52 7.99
N LEU A 55 8.70 -4.02 6.77
CA LEU A 55 8.51 -4.88 5.60
C LEU A 55 9.82 -5.51 5.16
N HIS A 56 9.76 -6.78 4.75
CA HIS A 56 10.94 -7.51 4.29
C HIS A 56 11.50 -6.90 2.99
N PRO A 57 12.82 -6.66 2.87
CA PRO A 57 13.42 -5.99 1.71
C PRO A 57 13.09 -6.63 0.35
N LEU A 58 13.04 -7.96 0.27
CA LEU A 58 12.66 -8.68 -0.95
C LEU A 58 11.24 -8.34 -1.41
N ALA A 59 10.29 -8.19 -0.48
CA ALA A 59 8.90 -7.87 -0.80
C ALA A 59 8.77 -6.42 -1.31
N ILE A 60 9.57 -5.50 -0.75
CA ILE A 60 9.68 -4.11 -1.21
C ILE A 60 10.25 -4.07 -2.63
N GLU A 61 11.34 -4.80 -2.90
CA GLU A 61 11.96 -4.86 -4.22
C GLU A 61 10.96 -5.34 -5.28
N ASP A 62 10.19 -6.40 -4.96
CA ASP A 62 9.20 -6.95 -5.88
C ASP A 62 8.01 -6.01 -6.11
N ALA A 63 7.58 -5.28 -5.09
CA ALA A 63 6.55 -4.26 -5.22
C ALA A 63 6.98 -3.08 -6.11
N GLN A 64 8.28 -2.76 -6.14
CA GLN A 64 8.85 -1.65 -6.92
C GLN A 64 9.19 -2.01 -8.37
N LYS A 65 9.27 -3.30 -8.72
CA LYS A 65 9.50 -3.74 -10.10
C LYS A 65 8.38 -3.27 -11.03
N ILE A 66 8.76 -2.79 -12.22
CA ILE A 66 7.83 -2.35 -13.27
C ILE A 66 6.87 -3.47 -13.66
N ARG A 67 7.38 -4.72 -13.72
CA ARG A 67 6.59 -5.90 -14.05
C ARG A 67 7.03 -7.07 -13.19
N HIS A 68 6.08 -7.65 -12.47
CA HIS A 68 6.29 -8.91 -11.77
C HIS A 68 5.02 -9.78 -11.90
N PRO A 69 5.13 -11.12 -11.92
CA PRO A 69 3.97 -12.01 -11.85
C PRO A 69 3.14 -11.79 -10.57
N PRO A 70 1.81 -11.97 -10.61
CA PRO A 70 1.00 -12.01 -9.41
C PRO A 70 1.49 -13.07 -8.44
N LYS A 71 1.40 -12.80 -7.14
CA LYS A 71 1.85 -13.72 -6.10
C LYS A 71 1.26 -13.40 -4.74
N LEU A 72 1.39 -14.37 -3.84
CA LEU A 72 1.07 -14.27 -2.42
C LEU A 72 2.21 -14.90 -1.63
N GLU A 73 2.81 -14.13 -0.74
CA GLU A 73 3.92 -14.54 0.12
C GLU A 73 3.65 -14.09 1.56
N ARG A 74 4.14 -14.84 2.54
CA ARG A 74 4.07 -14.47 3.95
C ARG A 74 5.48 -14.23 4.48
N PHE A 75 5.68 -13.06 5.08
CA PHE A 75 6.90 -12.66 5.76
C PHE A 75 6.55 -12.40 7.22
N ASP A 76 6.84 -13.36 8.10
CA ASP A 76 6.48 -13.31 9.52
C ASP A 76 4.98 -13.03 9.75
N ASP A 77 4.63 -11.82 10.20
CA ASP A 77 3.26 -11.37 10.48
C ASP A 77 2.63 -10.56 9.34
N VAL A 78 3.36 -10.36 8.24
CA VAL A 78 2.90 -9.62 7.06
C VAL A 78 2.58 -10.58 5.92
N VAL A 79 1.42 -10.41 5.30
CA VAL A 79 1.08 -11.03 4.03
C VAL A 79 1.32 -10.02 2.92
N PHE A 80 2.16 -10.39 1.95
CA PHE A 80 2.40 -9.63 0.73
C PHE A 80 1.62 -10.27 -0.42
N LEU A 81 0.79 -9.47 -1.08
CA LEU A 81 0.10 -9.84 -2.30
C LEU A 81 0.51 -8.90 -3.42
N LEU A 82 0.72 -9.47 -4.60
CA LEU A 82 0.90 -8.72 -5.82
C LEU A 82 -0.20 -9.12 -6.79
N LEU A 83 -1.04 -8.17 -7.15
CA LEU A 83 -2.16 -8.38 -8.06
C LEU A 83 -1.96 -7.57 -9.34
N LYS A 84 -2.65 -7.99 -10.41
CA LYS A 84 -2.76 -7.25 -11.66
C LYS A 84 -4.21 -6.86 -11.88
N GLY A 85 -4.46 -5.56 -11.90
CA GLY A 85 -5.73 -4.99 -12.36
C GLY A 85 -5.62 -4.57 -13.82
N LEU A 86 -6.78 -4.27 -14.41
CA LEU A 86 -6.82 -3.43 -15.61
C LEU A 86 -6.42 -2.00 -15.20
N ASP A 87 -5.68 -1.29 -16.06
CA ASP A 87 -5.42 0.12 -15.80
C ASP A 87 -6.70 0.96 -15.93
N ALA A 88 -6.64 2.20 -15.42
CA ALA A 88 -7.80 3.08 -15.35
C ALA A 88 -8.25 3.63 -16.71
N ASP A 89 -7.41 3.54 -17.74
CA ASP A 89 -7.63 4.13 -19.06
C ASP A 89 -8.06 3.09 -20.12
N SER A 90 -8.23 1.83 -19.71
CA SER A 90 -8.63 0.72 -20.58
C SER A 90 -10.11 0.80 -20.98
N GLU A 91 -10.39 1.42 -22.13
CA GLU A 91 -11.75 1.53 -22.69
C GLU A 91 -12.08 0.49 -23.78
N ASN A 92 -11.08 -0.24 -24.30
CA ASN A 92 -11.20 -1.15 -25.46
C ASN A 92 -10.38 -2.46 -25.30
N ILE A 93 -10.26 -3.25 -26.38
CA ILE A 93 -9.49 -4.52 -26.43
C ILE A 93 -7.99 -4.29 -26.18
N ASP A 94 -7.45 -3.11 -26.51
CA ASP A 94 -6.14 -2.67 -26.04
C ASP A 94 -6.28 -2.18 -24.59
N PHE A 95 -6.05 -3.08 -23.65
CA PHE A 95 -6.01 -2.78 -22.22
C PHE A 95 -4.58 -2.86 -21.71
N GLY A 96 -4.19 -1.89 -20.88
CA GLY A 96 -2.99 -2.02 -20.06
C GLY A 96 -3.32 -2.68 -18.73
N THR A 97 -2.28 -3.17 -18.06
CA THR A 97 -2.41 -3.76 -16.72
C THR A 97 -1.66 -2.91 -15.72
N ILE A 98 -2.26 -2.69 -14.57
CA ILE A 98 -1.60 -2.07 -13.42
C ILE A 98 -1.25 -3.12 -12.38
N GLN A 99 -0.05 -2.99 -11.81
CA GLN A 99 0.38 -3.78 -10.66
C GLN A 99 -0.04 -3.07 -9.36
N VAL A 100 -0.75 -3.78 -8.51
CA VAL A 100 -1.10 -3.32 -7.15
C VAL A 100 -0.44 -4.26 -6.15
N ALA A 101 0.55 -3.73 -5.44
CA ALA A 101 1.18 -4.39 -4.30
C ALA A 101 0.34 -4.10 -3.06
N ILE A 102 0.08 -5.14 -2.27
CA ILE A 102 -0.71 -5.06 -1.05
C ILE A 102 0.08 -5.73 0.07
N PHE A 103 0.32 -4.99 1.14
CA PHE A 103 0.88 -5.53 2.38
C PHE A 103 -0.18 -5.45 3.47
N VAL A 104 -0.43 -6.58 4.13
CA VAL A 104 -1.45 -6.66 5.18
C VAL A 104 -0.85 -7.26 6.44
N ALA A 105 -1.07 -6.58 7.55
CA ALA A 105 -0.77 -7.05 8.90
C ALA A 105 -1.93 -6.71 9.83
N ASP A 106 -1.85 -7.07 11.11
CA ASP A 106 -2.95 -6.83 12.07
C ASP A 106 -3.37 -5.35 12.18
N ARG A 107 -2.40 -4.45 12.06
CA ARG A 107 -2.58 -3.00 12.29
C ARG A 107 -2.44 -2.13 11.05
N PHE A 108 -2.07 -2.69 9.90
CA PHE A 108 -1.92 -1.91 8.69
C PHE A 108 -2.34 -2.65 7.42
N LEU A 109 -2.83 -1.86 6.48
CA LEU A 109 -2.97 -2.18 5.07
C LEU A 109 -2.13 -1.17 4.29
N ILE A 110 -1.27 -1.63 3.38
CA ILE A 110 -0.51 -0.76 2.50
C ILE A 110 -0.80 -1.17 1.07
N THR A 111 -1.27 -0.24 0.25
CA THR A 111 -1.42 -0.40 -1.19
C THR A 111 -0.35 0.41 -1.90
N ARG A 112 0.30 -0.17 -2.91
CA ARG A 112 1.31 0.52 -3.71
C ARG A 112 1.08 0.28 -5.19
N HIS A 113 1.11 1.34 -5.97
CA HIS A 113 0.94 1.31 -7.43
C HIS A 113 1.71 2.45 -8.10
N SER A 114 2.05 2.26 -9.37
CA SER A 114 2.86 3.23 -10.14
C SER A 114 2.02 4.24 -10.93
N ASN A 115 0.72 4.02 -11.04
CA ASN A 115 -0.19 4.90 -11.78
C ASN A 115 -1.60 4.79 -11.17
N LYS A 116 -2.57 5.56 -11.65
CA LYS A 116 -3.94 5.51 -11.14
C LYS A 116 -4.51 4.08 -11.17
N SER A 117 -5.06 3.66 -10.05
CA SER A 117 -5.69 2.36 -9.86
C SER A 117 -7.11 2.55 -9.34
N LEU A 118 -8.11 2.17 -10.14
CA LEU A 118 -9.52 2.22 -9.74
C LEU A 118 -9.81 1.39 -8.49
N SER A 119 -9.02 0.34 -8.23
CA SER A 119 -9.18 -0.54 -7.06
C SER A 119 -8.80 0.14 -5.74
N THR A 120 -8.06 1.26 -5.79
CA THR A 120 -7.61 2.03 -4.61
C THR A 120 -8.24 3.42 -4.54
N ASP A 121 -9.03 3.81 -5.54
CA ASP A 121 -9.67 5.13 -5.63
C ASP A 121 -10.85 5.33 -4.66
N ALA A 122 -11.17 4.32 -3.84
CA ALA A 122 -12.12 4.45 -2.72
C ALA A 122 -11.56 5.28 -1.54
N LEU A 123 -10.28 5.69 -1.61
CA LEU A 123 -9.61 6.67 -0.75
C LEU A 123 -9.66 8.07 -1.35
#